data_AF-A0A953XHE2-F1
#
_entry.id   AF-A0A953XHE2-F1
#
_cell.length_a   1.000
_cell.length_b   1.000
_cell.length_c   1.000
_cell.angle_alpha   90.00
_cell.angle_beta   90.00
_cell.angle_gamma   90.00
#
_symmetry.space_group_name_H-M   'P 1'
#
loop_
_entity.id
_entity.type
_entity.pdbx_description
1 polymer ?
#
loop_
_entity_poly.entity_id
_entity_poly.type
_entity_poly.pdbx_seq_one_letter_code
_entity_poly.pdbx_strand_id
1 'polypeptide(L)'
;MRRSSRSGFTLIEIMIVVGIIAILVVVLLASVLMARKKGDVGKAQDFCTSLIPAAITKWQGDNGKDSNTYPKSPSLGDGDGYWQGNAELFNELVTKPKKAGKEAYVPDDSYVEGEEGGKKVFLDPWNKFYIYRNYSAKKTISGKNRTYTGRRYNKSTYDIISLGPDGTLYELNGDNDDVHN
;
A
#
# COMPACT_ATOMS: atom_id res chain seq x y z
N MET A 1 0.66 59.14 -38.09
CA MET A 1 0.60 57.68 -37.84
C MET A 1 1.98 57.18 -37.45
N ARG A 2 2.23 56.82 -36.18
CA ARG A 2 3.51 56.24 -35.74
C ARG A 2 3.55 54.76 -36.16
N ARG A 3 4.52 54.35 -36.98
CA ARG A 3 4.81 52.93 -37.26
C ARG A 3 5.54 52.34 -36.06
N SER A 4 4.95 51.36 -35.40
CA SER A 4 5.64 50.53 -34.41
C SER A 4 6.62 49.60 -35.14
N SER A 5 7.92 49.69 -34.87
CA SER A 5 8.89 48.71 -35.35
C SER A 5 8.62 47.38 -34.66
N ARG A 6 8.20 46.36 -35.42
CA ARG A 6 8.16 44.98 -34.94
C ARG A 6 9.58 44.41 -35.04
N SER A 7 10.26 44.20 -33.92
CA SER A 7 11.49 43.40 -33.90
C SER A 7 11.11 41.92 -33.98
N GLY A 8 11.51 41.25 -35.05
CA GLY A 8 11.41 39.79 -35.14
C GLY A 8 12.57 39.13 -34.38
N PHE A 9 12.32 37.97 -33.79
CA PHE A 9 13.37 37.15 -33.19
C PHE A 9 14.33 36.64 -34.26
N THR A 10 15.62 36.62 -33.95
CA THR A 10 16.62 36.03 -34.84
C THR A 10 16.57 34.50 -34.78
N LEU A 11 16.97 33.83 -35.86
CA LEU A 11 17.02 32.36 -35.92
C LEU A 11 17.97 31.79 -34.85
N ILE A 12 19.07 32.50 -34.59
CA ILE A 12 20.03 32.14 -33.55
C ILE A 12 19.47 32.27 -32.13
N GLU A 13 18.63 33.28 -31.85
CA GLU A 13 17.93 33.38 -30.56
C GLU A 13 17.02 32.19 -30.32
N ILE A 14 16.23 31.81 -31.33
CA ILE A 14 15.35 30.64 -31.21
C ILE A 14 16.17 29.36 -31.00
N MET A 15 17.32 29.19 -31.69
CA MET A 15 18.19 28.03 -31.50
C MET A 15 18.78 27.93 -30.09
N ILE A 16 19.25 29.05 -29.54
CA ILE A 16 19.80 29.07 -28.17
C ILE A 16 18.69 28.75 -27.16
N VAL A 17 17.51 29.34 -27.33
CA VAL A 17 16.37 29.12 -26.43
C VAL A 17 15.93 27.66 -26.42
N VAL A 18 15.75 27.04 -27.59
CA VAL A 18 15.36 25.61 -27.62
C VAL A 18 16.47 24.71 -27.08
N GLY A 19 17.74 25.08 -27.26
CA GLY A 19 18.89 24.39 -26.66
C GLY A 19 18.85 24.43 -25.14
N ILE A 20 18.59 25.60 -24.55
CA ILE A 20 18.47 25.76 -23.09
C ILE A 20 17.25 24.98 -22.56
N ILE A 21 16.10 25.05 -23.24
CA ILE A 21 14.89 24.32 -22.83
C ILE A 21 15.16 22.80 -22.85
N ALA A 22 15.84 22.28 -23.87
CA ALA A 22 16.15 20.85 -23.96
C ALA A 22 16.99 20.38 -22.76
N ILE A 23 18.01 21.15 -22.36
CA ILE A 23 18.86 20.83 -21.20
C ILE A 23 18.03 20.86 -19.90
N LEU A 24 17.19 21.88 -19.73
CA LEU A 24 16.33 22.01 -18.53
C LEU A 24 15.36 20.83 -18.40
N VAL A 25 14.74 20.40 -19.51
CA VAL A 25 13.79 19.27 -19.49
C VAL A 25 14.46 17.98 -19.02
N VAL A 26 15.68 17.68 -19.47
CA VAL A 26 16.40 16.46 -19.04
C VAL A 26 16.66 16.45 -17.54
N VAL A 27 17.10 17.58 -16.97
CA VAL A 27 17.35 17.70 -15.53
C VAL A 27 16.05 17.59 -14.72
N LEU A 28 14.96 18.21 -15.20
CA LEU A 28 13.65 18.14 -14.55
C LEU A 28 13.08 16.72 -14.55
N LEU A 29 13.27 15.94 -15.62
CA LEU A 29 12.79 14.55 -15.65
C LEU A 29 13.47 13.68 -14.59
N ALA A 30 14.78 13.82 -14.42
CA ALA A 30 15.52 13.08 -13.39
C ALA A 30 15.03 13.42 -11.97
N SER A 31 14.78 14.71 -11.69
CA SER A 31 14.30 15.15 -10.37
C SER A 31 12.88 14.68 -10.08
N VAL A 32 11.98 14.69 -11.08
CA VAL A 32 10.60 14.20 -10.93
C VAL A 32 10.57 12.70 -10.65
N LEU A 33 11.42 11.90 -11.31
CA LEU A 33 11.49 10.45 -11.06
C LEU A 33 11.95 10.13 -9.63
N MET A 34 12.96 10.84 -9.12
CA MET A 34 13.43 10.68 -7.74
C MET A 34 12.36 11.12 -6.73
N ALA A 35 11.67 12.24 -6.99
CA ALA A 35 10.58 12.71 -6.13
C ALA A 35 9.41 11.73 -6.07
N ARG A 36 9.05 11.10 -7.19
CA ARG A 36 8.03 10.04 -7.24
C ARG A 36 8.42 8.83 -6.39
N LYS A 37 9.63 8.29 -6.60
CA LYS A 37 10.13 7.16 -5.79
C LYS A 37 10.06 7.43 -4.29
N LYS A 38 10.49 8.63 -3.86
CA LYS A 38 10.41 9.04 -2.45
C LYS A 38 8.97 9.18 -1.96
N GLY A 39 8.08 9.71 -2.80
CA GLY A 39 6.66 9.83 -2.50
C GLY A 39 5.97 8.48 -2.36
N ASP A 40 6.32 7.52 -3.19
CA ASP A 40 5.78 6.16 -3.16
C ASP A 40 6.23 5.43 -1.88
N VAL A 41 7.51 5.47 -1.53
CA VAL A 41 7.98 4.95 -0.22
C VAL A 41 7.25 5.63 0.94
N GLY A 42 7.05 6.95 0.88
CA GLY A 42 6.30 7.69 1.90
C GLY A 42 4.84 7.23 2.04
N LYS A 43 4.16 6.89 0.94
CA LYS A 43 2.80 6.34 0.97
C LYS A 43 2.75 4.95 1.59
N ALA A 44 3.68 4.07 1.21
CA ALA A 44 3.77 2.73 1.79
C ALA A 44 4.04 2.79 3.29
N GLN A 45 4.93 3.70 3.70
CA GLN A 45 5.25 3.94 5.10
C GLN A 45 4.02 4.42 5.88
N ASP A 46 3.35 5.46 5.40
CA ASP A 46 2.17 6.00 6.08
C ASP A 46 1.03 4.97 6.16
N PHE A 47 0.87 4.14 5.13
CA PHE A 47 -0.07 3.04 5.14
C PHE A 47 0.22 2.02 6.25
N CYS A 48 1.48 1.57 6.35
CA CYS A 48 1.92 0.58 7.34
C CYS A 48 1.93 1.12 8.78
N THR A 49 2.41 2.35 9.01
CA THR A 49 2.63 2.88 10.38
C THR A 49 1.54 3.80 10.90
N SER A 50 0.69 4.36 10.03
CA SER A 50 -0.34 5.33 10.46
C SER A 50 -1.74 4.79 10.17
N LEU A 51 -2.03 4.51 8.90
CA LEU A 51 -3.39 4.24 8.44
C LEU A 51 -3.94 2.92 9.00
N ILE A 52 -3.21 1.82 8.79
CA ILE A 52 -3.65 0.49 9.24
C ILE A 52 -3.66 0.37 10.77
N PRO A 53 -2.66 0.87 11.52
CA PRO A 53 -2.73 0.90 12.98
C PRO A 53 -3.93 1.66 13.53
N ALA A 54 -4.27 2.82 12.95
CA ALA A 54 -5.45 3.58 13.35
C ALA A 54 -6.75 2.82 13.05
N ALA A 55 -6.86 2.24 11.85
CA ALA A 55 -8.02 1.44 11.43
C ALA A 55 -8.20 0.19 12.31
N ILE A 56 -7.11 -0.50 12.64
CA ILE A 56 -7.11 -1.67 13.54
C ILE A 56 -7.54 -1.25 14.95
N THR A 57 -7.06 -0.12 15.47
CA THR A 57 -7.48 0.38 16.79
C THR A 57 -8.98 0.64 16.83
N LYS A 58 -9.55 1.24 15.77
CA LYS A 58 -11.00 1.45 15.66
C LYS A 58 -11.75 0.11 15.55
N TRP A 59 -11.24 -0.82 14.73
CA TRP A 59 -11.79 -2.17 14.60
C TRP A 59 -11.76 -2.95 15.92
N GLN A 60 -10.71 -2.78 16.72
CA GLN A 60 -10.55 -3.39 18.05
C GLN A 60 -11.61 -2.90 19.04
N GLY A 61 -11.96 -1.61 19.02
CA GLY A 61 -13.05 -1.08 19.84
C GLY A 61 -14.40 -1.74 19.54
N ASP A 62 -14.64 -2.09 18.28
CA ASP A 62 -15.92 -2.65 17.83
C ASP A 62 -15.98 -4.19 17.88
N ASN A 63 -14.85 -4.87 17.67
CA ASN A 63 -14.79 -6.33 17.44
C ASN A 63 -13.82 -7.06 18.37
N GLY A 64 -12.91 -6.33 19.01
CA GLY A 64 -11.89 -6.88 19.90
C GLY A 64 -12.44 -7.20 21.29
N LYS A 65 -11.86 -8.20 21.95
CA LYS A 65 -12.09 -8.41 23.40
C LYS A 65 -11.09 -7.60 24.23
N ASP A 66 -9.93 -7.31 23.66
CA ASP A 66 -8.81 -6.60 24.24
C ASP A 66 -7.97 -5.92 23.14
N SER A 67 -6.97 -5.13 23.54
CA SER A 67 -6.00 -4.48 22.64
C SER A 67 -5.06 -5.44 21.91
N ASN A 68 -5.10 -6.74 22.25
CA ASN A 68 -4.32 -7.80 21.61
C ASN A 68 -5.17 -8.63 20.62
N THR A 69 -6.39 -8.18 20.33
CA THR A 69 -7.26 -8.81 19.34
C THR A 69 -7.04 -8.13 18.00
N TYR A 70 -6.73 -8.89 16.96
CA TYR A 70 -6.45 -8.34 15.63
C TYR A 70 -7.26 -9.09 14.56
N PRO A 71 -7.47 -8.49 13.38
CA PRO A 71 -7.99 -9.20 12.23
C PRO A 71 -7.21 -10.51 11.99
N LYS A 72 -7.93 -11.61 11.74
CA LYS A 72 -7.27 -12.91 11.61
C LYS A 72 -6.73 -13.09 10.20
N SER A 73 -5.47 -13.48 10.09
CA SER A 73 -4.90 -14.04 8.85
C SER A 73 -5.08 -15.58 8.82
N PRO A 74 -5.27 -16.19 7.63
CA PRO A 74 -5.24 -17.64 7.49
C PRO A 74 -3.82 -18.18 7.72
N SER A 75 -3.72 -19.49 8.00
CA SER A 75 -2.43 -20.18 8.06
C SER A 75 -1.73 -20.09 6.73
N LEU A 76 -0.66 -19.30 6.72
CA LEU A 76 0.30 -19.24 5.64
C LEU A 76 1.06 -20.57 5.70
N GLY A 77 0.66 -21.54 4.89
CA GLY A 77 1.61 -22.55 4.46
C GLY A 77 2.70 -21.85 3.64
N ASP A 78 3.94 -22.32 3.73
CA ASP A 78 5.05 -21.74 2.98
C ASP A 78 4.70 -21.70 1.48
N GLY A 79 4.72 -20.49 0.89
CA GLY A 79 4.57 -20.29 -0.56
C GLY A 79 3.40 -19.40 -1.01
N ASP A 80 2.16 -19.72 -0.63
CA ASP A 80 0.97 -19.22 -1.38
C ASP A 80 -0.01 -18.37 -0.53
N GLY A 81 0.30 -18.17 0.75
CA GLY A 81 -0.64 -17.59 1.72
C GLY A 81 -0.66 -16.06 1.81
N TYR A 82 0.38 -15.36 1.33
CA TYR A 82 0.62 -13.97 1.75
C TYR A 82 -0.50 -12.99 1.36
N TRP A 83 -1.06 -13.14 0.16
CA TRP A 83 -2.19 -12.33 -0.30
C TRP A 83 -3.49 -12.65 0.46
N GLN A 84 -3.64 -13.85 1.04
CA GLN A 84 -4.85 -14.24 1.75
C GLN A 84 -4.98 -13.49 3.09
N GLY A 85 -3.85 -13.24 3.77
CA GLY A 85 -3.82 -12.39 4.96
C GLY A 85 -4.31 -10.98 4.67
N ASN A 86 -3.83 -10.40 3.58
CA ASN A 86 -4.27 -9.10 3.08
C ASN A 86 -5.76 -9.09 2.75
N ALA A 87 -6.25 -10.08 2.01
CA ALA A 87 -7.64 -10.16 1.62
C ALA A 87 -8.59 -10.27 2.82
N GLU A 88 -8.22 -11.02 3.86
CA GLU A 88 -9.01 -11.08 5.09
C GLU A 88 -8.95 -9.76 5.86
N LEU A 89 -7.79 -9.09 5.91
CA LEU A 89 -7.67 -7.74 6.50
C LEU A 89 -8.58 -6.74 5.76
N PHE A 90 -8.57 -6.72 4.43
CA PHE A 90 -9.46 -5.89 3.61
C PHE A 90 -10.93 -6.18 3.90
N ASN A 91 -11.28 -7.46 4.00
CA ASN A 91 -12.64 -7.86 4.31
C ASN A 91 -13.09 -7.38 5.69
N GLU A 92 -12.25 -7.49 6.72
CA GLU A 92 -12.56 -7.02 8.08
C GLU A 92 -12.62 -5.50 8.19
N LEU A 93 -11.68 -4.79 7.57
CA LEU A 93 -11.55 -3.34 7.70
C LEU A 93 -12.48 -2.55 6.77
N VAL A 94 -12.86 -3.11 5.63
CA VAL A 94 -13.62 -2.40 4.58
C VAL A 94 -14.92 -3.10 4.25
N THR A 95 -14.88 -4.37 3.85
CA THR A 95 -16.05 -5.03 3.24
C THR A 95 -17.16 -5.33 4.25
N LYS A 96 -16.82 -5.89 5.41
CA LYS A 96 -17.78 -6.24 6.47
C LYS A 96 -18.49 -5.03 7.07
N PRO A 97 -17.81 -3.95 7.51
CA PRO A 97 -18.50 -2.79 8.04
C PRO A 97 -19.48 -2.21 7.00
N LYS A 98 -19.05 -2.07 5.74
CA LYS A 98 -19.94 -1.61 4.65
C LYS A 98 -21.17 -2.51 4.46
N LYS A 99 -20.99 -3.83 4.46
CA LYS A 99 -22.10 -4.79 4.37
C LYS A 99 -23.05 -4.74 5.58
N ALA A 100 -22.54 -4.34 6.74
CA ALA A 100 -23.33 -4.12 7.95
C ALA A 100 -23.98 -2.72 7.99
N GLY A 101 -23.84 -1.90 6.94
CA GLY A 101 -24.34 -0.53 6.91
C GLY A 101 -23.54 0.46 7.77
N LYS A 102 -22.33 0.09 8.19
CA LYS A 102 -21.40 0.93 8.94
C LYS A 102 -20.34 1.53 8.01
N GLU A 103 -19.75 2.64 8.45
CA GLU A 103 -18.56 3.19 7.79
C GLU A 103 -17.38 2.22 7.88
N ALA A 104 -16.59 2.15 6.80
CA ALA A 104 -15.34 1.38 6.80
C ALA A 104 -14.36 1.94 7.85
N TYR A 105 -13.48 1.08 8.35
CA TYR A 105 -12.42 1.47 9.27
C TYR A 105 -11.28 2.18 8.54
N VAL A 106 -11.13 1.92 7.24
CA VAL A 106 -10.20 2.59 6.33
C VAL A 106 -11.00 3.43 5.32
N PRO A 107 -10.73 4.74 5.17
CA PRO A 107 -11.39 5.61 4.18
C PRO A 107 -11.14 5.16 2.74
N ASP A 108 -12.13 5.28 1.86
CA ASP A 108 -12.06 4.77 0.47
C ASP A 108 -11.03 5.47 -0.42
N ASP A 109 -10.63 6.69 -0.07
CA ASP A 109 -9.64 7.49 -0.77
C ASP A 109 -8.20 7.29 -0.24
N SER A 110 -8.03 6.52 0.83
CA SER A 110 -6.75 6.33 1.52
C SER A 110 -5.96 5.09 1.09
N TYR A 111 -6.51 4.27 0.18
CA TYR A 111 -5.87 3.05 -0.29
C TYR A 111 -6.09 2.81 -1.77
N VAL A 112 -5.24 1.96 -2.35
CA VAL A 112 -5.44 1.36 -3.67
C VAL A 112 -5.96 -0.05 -3.46
N GLU A 113 -7.04 -0.41 -4.14
CA GLU A 113 -7.56 -1.78 -4.16
C GLU A 113 -7.16 -2.54 -5.42
N GLY A 114 -6.91 -3.83 -5.26
CA GLY A 114 -6.71 -4.80 -6.34
C GLY A 114 -7.55 -6.04 -6.11
N GLU A 115 -7.40 -7.02 -6.99
CA GLU A 115 -8.04 -8.32 -6.87
C GLU A 115 -7.02 -9.44 -7.02
N GLU A 116 -6.97 -10.32 -6.02
CA GLU A 116 -6.11 -11.51 -6.02
C GLU A 116 -6.94 -12.72 -5.60
N GLY A 117 -6.88 -13.80 -6.39
CA GLY A 117 -7.65 -15.02 -6.14
C GLY A 117 -9.16 -14.80 -5.97
N GLY A 118 -9.74 -13.82 -6.68
CA GLY A 118 -11.17 -13.46 -6.59
C GLY A 118 -11.55 -12.67 -5.34
N LYS A 119 -10.58 -12.15 -4.58
CA LYS A 119 -10.80 -11.34 -3.39
C LYS A 119 -10.14 -9.97 -3.53
N LYS A 120 -10.80 -8.95 -2.98
CA LYS A 120 -10.23 -7.61 -2.87
C LYS A 120 -9.05 -7.59 -1.91
N VAL A 121 -7.99 -6.89 -2.30
CA VAL A 121 -6.74 -6.72 -1.54
C VAL A 121 -6.30 -5.26 -1.54
N PHE A 122 -5.58 -4.85 -0.50
CA PHE A 122 -4.84 -3.59 -0.47
C PHE A 122 -3.56 -3.70 -1.30
N LEU A 123 -3.36 -2.75 -2.20
CA LEU A 123 -2.15 -2.62 -3.00
C LEU A 123 -1.27 -1.48 -2.50
N ASP A 124 0.03 -1.70 -2.58
CA ASP A 124 1.05 -0.70 -2.36
C ASP A 124 1.26 0.16 -3.62
N PRO A 125 2.11 1.21 -3.55
CA PRO A 125 2.37 2.10 -4.69
C PRO A 125 2.99 1.41 -5.92
N TRP A 126 3.55 0.21 -5.75
CA TRP A 126 4.12 -0.60 -6.82
C TRP A 126 3.15 -1.68 -7.32
N ASN A 127 1.87 -1.55 -6.97
CA ASN A 127 0.79 -2.44 -7.38
C ASN A 127 1.04 -3.90 -6.92
N LYS A 128 1.72 -4.07 -5.78
CA LYS A 128 1.88 -5.34 -5.09
C LYS A 128 0.96 -5.36 -3.87
N PHE A 129 0.51 -6.54 -3.46
CA PHE A 129 -0.28 -6.64 -2.25
C PHE A 129 0.61 -6.47 -1.02
N TYR A 130 0.14 -5.74 0.00
CA TYR A 130 0.79 -5.77 1.31
C TYR A 130 0.71 -7.18 1.91
N ILE A 131 1.73 -7.61 2.63
CA ILE A 131 1.69 -8.85 3.39
C ILE A 131 1.16 -8.52 4.79
N TYR A 132 0.05 -9.17 5.20
CA TYR A 132 -0.48 -9.05 6.55
C TYR A 132 -0.35 -10.35 7.34
N ARG A 133 0.28 -10.29 8.52
CA ARG A 133 0.51 -11.45 9.40
C ARG A 133 0.12 -11.13 10.84
N ASN A 134 -0.77 -11.92 11.39
CA ASN A 134 -1.13 -11.88 12.81
C ASN A 134 -1.27 -13.30 13.37
N TYR A 135 -1.82 -14.21 12.57
CA TYR A 135 -2.13 -15.56 13.00
C TYR A 135 -1.82 -16.56 11.88
N SER A 136 -1.25 -17.72 12.22
CA SER A 136 -1.23 -18.90 11.35
C SER A 136 -2.40 -19.79 11.75
N ALA A 137 -3.61 -19.55 11.24
CA ALA A 137 -4.78 -20.34 11.65
C ALA A 137 -5.20 -21.30 10.55
N LYS A 138 -5.15 -22.61 10.82
CA LYS A 138 -5.90 -23.55 10.00
C LYS A 138 -7.39 -23.21 10.18
N LYS A 139 -8.05 -22.91 9.07
CA LYS A 139 -9.47 -22.62 9.02
C LYS A 139 -10.23 -23.94 9.08
N THR A 140 -10.88 -24.23 10.20
CA THR A 140 -11.83 -25.34 10.30
C THR A 140 -13.24 -24.78 10.17
N ILE A 141 -13.95 -25.20 9.13
CA ILE A 141 -15.33 -24.79 8.88
C ILE A 141 -16.24 -25.85 9.53
N SER A 142 -17.05 -25.44 10.50
CA SER A 142 -18.12 -26.28 11.04
C SER A 142 -19.43 -25.49 11.02
N GLY A 143 -20.27 -25.76 10.02
CA GLY A 143 -21.51 -25.02 9.77
C GLY A 143 -21.26 -23.54 9.42
N LYS A 144 -22.01 -22.62 10.05
CA LYS A 144 -21.83 -21.16 9.89
C LYS A 144 -20.65 -20.61 10.72
N ASN A 145 -20.11 -21.41 11.65
CA ASN A 145 -19.03 -21.00 12.53
C ASN A 145 -17.68 -21.32 11.90
N ARG A 146 -16.82 -20.31 11.88
CA ARG A 146 -15.44 -20.41 11.41
C ARG A 146 -14.54 -20.49 12.63
N THR A 147 -14.03 -21.68 12.94
CA THR A 147 -13.08 -21.89 14.03
C THR A 147 -11.67 -21.90 13.46
N TYR A 148 -10.81 -21.09 14.05
CA TYR A 148 -9.43 -20.89 13.59
C TYR A 148 -8.50 -21.52 14.63
N THR A 149 -7.76 -22.57 14.26
CA THR A 149 -6.81 -23.26 15.14
C THR A 149 -5.39 -23.12 14.60
N GLY A 150 -4.48 -22.49 15.35
CA GLY A 150 -3.06 -22.48 15.00
C GLY A 150 -2.20 -21.49 15.80
N ARG A 151 -0.98 -21.23 15.34
CA ARG A 151 0.03 -20.46 16.09
C ARG A 151 -0.07 -18.97 15.74
N ARG A 152 -0.17 -18.10 16.74
CA ARG A 152 0.07 -16.65 16.55
C ARG A 152 1.52 -16.47 16.07
N TYR A 153 1.74 -15.87 14.90
CA TYR A 153 3.09 -15.45 14.50
C TYR A 153 3.57 -14.40 15.48
N ASN A 154 2.70 -13.45 15.83
CA ASN A 154 2.92 -12.44 16.85
C ASN A 154 1.84 -12.52 17.94
N LYS A 155 2.24 -12.81 19.18
CA LYS A 155 1.29 -13.07 20.28
C LYS A 155 0.49 -11.84 20.71
N SER A 156 1.07 -10.65 20.53
CA SER A 156 0.56 -9.36 21.00
C SER A 156 0.62 -8.25 19.94
N THR A 157 0.98 -8.57 18.69
CA THR A 157 1.13 -7.59 17.60
C THR A 157 0.74 -8.20 16.26
N TYR A 158 0.86 -7.45 15.17
CA TYR A 158 0.73 -7.91 13.79
C TYR A 158 1.86 -7.30 12.97
N ASP A 159 2.15 -7.92 11.82
CA ASP A 159 2.99 -7.35 10.79
C ASP A 159 2.12 -6.95 9.61
N ILE A 160 2.40 -5.77 9.06
CA ILE A 160 2.02 -5.38 7.72
C ILE A 160 3.27 -4.92 6.97
N ILE A 161 3.49 -5.45 5.77
CA ILE A 161 4.74 -5.27 5.02
C ILE A 161 4.41 -4.91 3.57
N SER A 162 5.01 -3.86 3.02
CA SER A 162 5.14 -3.64 1.57
C SER A 162 6.47 -4.21 1.14
N LEU A 163 6.47 -4.92 0.01
CA LEU A 163 7.67 -5.53 -0.58
C LEU A 163 8.49 -4.55 -1.43
N GLY A 164 8.19 -3.26 -1.35
CA GLY A 164 8.91 -2.26 -2.12
C GLY A 164 8.78 -2.42 -3.65
N PRO A 165 9.61 -1.66 -4.40
CA PRO A 165 9.71 -1.79 -5.84
C PRO A 165 10.16 -3.18 -6.34
N ASP A 166 10.98 -3.90 -5.57
CA ASP A 166 11.56 -5.17 -6.01
C ASP A 166 10.58 -6.35 -5.88
N GLY A 167 9.58 -6.23 -4.99
CA GLY A 167 8.55 -7.23 -4.78
C GLY A 167 9.06 -8.49 -4.07
N THR A 168 10.16 -8.39 -3.33
CA THR A 168 10.84 -9.51 -2.67
C THR A 168 11.21 -9.17 -1.24
N LEU A 169 10.99 -10.12 -0.32
CA LEU A 169 11.38 -9.92 1.08
C LEU A 169 12.91 -9.80 1.19
N TYR A 170 13.37 -8.87 2.04
CA TYR A 170 14.79 -8.61 2.31
C TYR A 170 15.58 -9.90 2.65
N GLU A 171 14.93 -10.85 3.33
CA GLU A 171 15.52 -12.14 3.73
C GLU A 171 15.98 -12.99 2.54
N LEU A 172 15.52 -12.68 1.32
CA LEU A 172 15.84 -13.40 0.09
C LEU A 172 16.86 -12.67 -0.79
N ASN A 173 16.87 -11.32 -0.80
CA ASN A 173 17.63 -10.54 -1.77
C ASN A 173 18.69 -9.58 -1.19
N GLY A 174 18.71 -9.33 0.12
CA GLY A 174 19.78 -8.58 0.78
C GLY A 174 19.76 -7.05 0.58
N ASP A 175 18.94 -6.53 -0.34
CA ASP A 175 18.56 -5.12 -0.41
C ASP A 175 17.29 -4.91 0.42
N ASN A 176 17.25 -3.86 1.26
CA ASN A 176 16.13 -3.61 2.17
C ASN A 176 15.33 -2.38 1.71
N ASP A 177 14.37 -2.60 0.81
CA ASP A 177 13.33 -1.65 0.40
C ASP A 177 11.95 -1.97 1.01
N ASP A 178 11.86 -3.03 1.82
CA ASP A 178 10.67 -3.45 2.55
C ASP A 178 10.23 -2.39 3.57
N VAL A 179 8.93 -2.06 3.56
CA VAL A 179 8.33 -1.12 4.51
C VAL A 179 7.35 -1.82 5.42
N HIS A 180 7.59 -1.79 6.73
CA HIS A 180 6.75 -2.45 7.73
C HIS A 180 6.42 -1.55 8.92
N ASN A 181 5.48 -2.01 9.75
CA ASN A 181 5.02 -1.32 10.96
C ASN A 181 5.85 -1.61 12.21
#